data_AF-A0A7W0WK86-F1
#
_entry.id   AF-A0A7W0WK86-F1
#
_cell.length_a   1.000
_cell.length_b   1.000
_cell.length_c   1.000
_cell.angle_alpha   90.00
_cell.angle_beta   90.00
_cell.angle_gamma   90.00
#
_symmetry.space_group_name_H-M   'P 1'
#
loop_
_entity.id
_entity.type
_entity.pdbx_description
1 polymer ?
#
loop_
_entity_poly.entity_id
_entity_poly.type
_entity_poly.pdbx_seq_one_letter_code
_entity_poly.pdbx_strand_id
1 'polypeptide(L)'
;MSSCAYLLQSPRPYEHFAQLYGQDERALIANMAQYVREGLNEGHAVLAVITGKHREALLRRLKRSTIGAREAIDEGRLVILEASSVLAQVVVEGTADWARFDAIIGSAVRALLATPGVTGLRAFGELVGLLWSAGQRTAAAKLEEHWTRLLELHGFTLFCAYPIDVDGAEFPDADIDTVLMAHTHVLPANRDGDKQPAPLGQVRSGDAARLLGTTTRTLLFYEEEGLVRPKRTAGGSRTYSPFDLARSEVAIRLSRLGFPLKLIKALTSARPDAASGAEASRTLQELFDEMRRDIAGRIDALHAIAADLEQADGLVRQCATCPNPPTRQRCPACPCELGLDRSALLYLTSDPGG
;
A
#
# COMPACT_ATOMS: atom_id res chain seq x y z
N MET A 1 -6.02 -1.58 -27.53
CA MET A 1 -6.53 -0.72 -26.44
C MET A 1 -5.33 -0.29 -25.60
N SER A 2 -5.08 1.01 -25.48
CA SER A 2 -3.89 1.52 -24.79
C SER A 2 -3.82 1.02 -23.35
N SER A 3 -2.65 0.55 -22.90
CA SER A 3 -2.47 -0.25 -21.67
C SER A 3 -2.88 0.44 -20.36
N CYS A 4 -3.17 1.74 -20.39
CA CYS A 4 -3.52 2.53 -19.21
C CYS A 4 -4.96 3.08 -19.22
N ALA A 5 -5.73 2.86 -20.30
CA ALA A 5 -7.12 3.32 -20.36
C ALA A 5 -7.99 2.69 -19.26
N TYR A 6 -7.62 1.47 -18.82
CA TYR A 6 -8.31 0.76 -17.75
C TYR A 6 -8.22 1.49 -16.40
N LEU A 7 -7.13 2.20 -16.11
CA LEU A 7 -6.96 2.93 -14.84
C LEU A 7 -8.03 4.02 -14.66
N LEU A 8 -8.45 4.62 -15.77
CA LEU A 8 -9.54 5.61 -15.76
C LEU A 8 -10.92 4.95 -15.83
N GLN A 9 -11.02 3.79 -16.48
CA GLN A 9 -12.30 3.11 -16.74
C GLN A 9 -12.73 2.25 -15.57
N SER A 10 -11.91 1.27 -15.18
CA SER A 10 -12.21 0.26 -14.16
C SER A 10 -10.91 -0.13 -13.43
N PRO A 11 -10.33 0.78 -12.62
CA PRO A 11 -9.14 0.49 -11.83
C PRO A 11 -9.45 -0.61 -10.81
N ARG A 12 -8.43 -1.39 -10.47
CA ARG A 12 -8.54 -2.45 -9.47
C ARG A 12 -8.54 -1.86 -8.05
N PRO A 13 -9.20 -2.50 -7.08
CA PRO A 13 -9.12 -2.07 -5.69
C PRO A 13 -7.67 -1.87 -5.24
N TYR A 14 -7.43 -0.87 -4.40
CA TYR A 14 -6.10 -0.47 -3.91
C TYR A 14 -5.16 0.12 -4.97
N GLU A 15 -5.58 0.30 -6.23
CA GLU A 15 -4.76 1.03 -7.20
C GLU A 15 -4.67 2.51 -6.83
N HIS A 16 -3.43 2.96 -6.62
CA HIS A 16 -3.05 4.35 -6.44
C HIS A 16 -2.19 4.77 -7.63
N PHE A 17 -2.61 5.73 -8.44
CA PHE A 17 -1.87 6.14 -9.63
C PHE A 17 -1.84 7.65 -9.80
N ALA A 18 -0.80 8.17 -10.44
CA ALA A 18 -0.58 9.61 -10.61
C ALA A 18 -0.74 10.04 -12.07
N GLN A 19 -1.01 11.32 -12.30
CA GLN A 19 -0.76 11.99 -13.58
C GLN A 19 0.12 13.22 -13.35
N LEU A 20 1.25 13.28 -14.04
CA LEU A 20 2.09 14.48 -14.11
C LEU A 20 1.57 15.31 -15.28
N TYR A 21 1.10 16.54 -15.02
CA TYR A 21 0.35 17.33 -16.01
C TYR A 21 1.00 18.64 -16.41
N GLY A 22 2.24 18.93 -15.98
CA GLY A 22 2.83 20.27 -16.08
C GLY A 22 2.76 20.94 -17.46
N GLN A 23 2.74 20.16 -18.56
CA GLN A 23 2.62 20.67 -19.93
C GLN A 23 1.22 20.55 -20.55
N ASP A 24 0.30 19.75 -19.97
CA ASP A 24 -1.04 19.53 -20.53
C ASP A 24 -2.11 19.38 -19.44
N GLU A 25 -2.46 20.52 -18.83
CA GLU A 25 -3.59 20.63 -17.91
C GLU A 25 -4.93 20.23 -18.58
N ARG A 26 -5.06 20.34 -19.91
CA ARG A 26 -6.30 19.95 -20.61
C ARG A 26 -6.48 18.43 -20.60
N ALA A 27 -5.40 17.67 -20.73
CA ALA A 27 -5.39 16.22 -20.60
C ALA A 27 -5.76 15.79 -19.17
N LEU A 28 -5.22 16.43 -18.13
CA LEU A 28 -5.60 16.16 -16.74
C LEU A 28 -7.11 16.29 -16.56
N ILE A 29 -7.68 17.43 -16.98
CA ILE A 29 -9.11 17.67 -16.77
C ILE A 29 -9.96 16.67 -17.58
N ALA A 30 -9.50 16.23 -18.75
CA ALA A 30 -10.18 15.19 -19.52
C ALA A 30 -10.16 13.83 -18.80
N ASN A 31 -9.00 13.41 -18.30
CA ASN A 31 -8.81 12.14 -17.61
C ASN A 31 -9.53 12.11 -16.26
N MET A 32 -9.45 13.19 -15.47
CA MET A 32 -10.22 13.37 -14.24
C MET A 32 -11.71 13.26 -14.51
N ALA A 33 -12.25 13.97 -15.52
CA ALA A 33 -13.67 13.90 -15.84
C ALA A 33 -14.10 12.50 -16.32
N GLN A 34 -13.23 11.77 -17.01
CA GLN A 34 -13.47 10.37 -17.35
C GLN A 34 -13.49 9.51 -16.09
N TYR A 35 -12.46 9.56 -15.25
CA TYR A 35 -12.35 8.78 -14.02
C TYR A 35 -13.56 8.92 -13.10
N VAL A 36 -14.03 10.16 -12.91
CA VAL A 36 -15.24 10.47 -12.13
C VAL A 36 -16.48 9.88 -12.79
N ARG A 37 -16.66 10.10 -14.09
CA ARG A 37 -17.85 9.62 -14.83
C ARG A 37 -17.94 8.10 -14.83
N GLU A 38 -16.84 7.40 -15.13
CA GLU A 38 -16.85 5.93 -15.17
C GLU A 38 -17.12 5.35 -13.77
N GLY A 39 -16.60 5.97 -12.71
CA GLY A 39 -16.93 5.56 -11.34
C GLY A 39 -18.41 5.69 -11.02
N LEU A 40 -19.01 6.83 -11.33
CA LEU A 40 -20.45 7.05 -11.09
C LEU A 40 -21.32 6.08 -11.91
N ASN A 41 -20.91 5.76 -13.14
CA ASN A 41 -21.60 4.80 -14.00
C ASN A 41 -21.53 3.37 -13.46
N GLU A 42 -20.43 2.98 -12.81
CA GLU A 42 -20.25 1.67 -12.17
C GLU A 42 -20.94 1.54 -10.80
N GLY A 43 -21.59 2.62 -10.32
CA GLY A 43 -22.22 2.65 -9.00
C GLY A 43 -21.24 2.97 -7.86
N HIS A 44 -20.03 3.42 -8.17
CA HIS A 44 -19.10 3.90 -7.16
C HIS A 44 -19.45 5.31 -6.71
N ALA A 45 -19.16 5.61 -5.45
CA ALA A 45 -19.07 6.97 -4.97
C ALA A 45 -17.72 7.60 -5.39
N VAL A 46 -17.65 8.92 -5.43
CA VAL A 46 -16.46 9.67 -5.83
C VAL A 46 -16.15 10.78 -4.84
N LEU A 47 -14.92 10.80 -4.34
CA LEU A 47 -14.32 11.93 -3.63
C LEU A 47 -13.37 12.67 -4.56
N ALA A 48 -13.57 13.97 -4.78
CA ALA A 48 -12.64 14.80 -5.54
C ALA A 48 -12.12 15.95 -4.65
N VAL A 49 -10.84 15.93 -4.32
CA VAL A 49 -10.16 16.98 -3.56
C VAL A 49 -9.31 17.80 -4.53
N ILE A 50 -9.90 18.88 -5.03
CA ILE A 50 -9.41 19.59 -6.22
C ILE A 50 -9.42 21.10 -6.03
N THR A 51 -8.61 21.79 -6.82
CA THR A 51 -8.57 23.26 -6.85
C THR A 51 -9.89 23.84 -7.35
N GLY A 52 -10.19 25.09 -6.99
CA GLY A 52 -11.36 25.81 -7.55
C GLY A 52 -11.39 25.83 -9.08
N LYS A 53 -10.23 26.02 -9.72
CA LYS A 53 -10.06 25.99 -11.18
C LYS A 53 -10.46 24.64 -11.78
N HIS A 54 -9.95 23.54 -11.23
CA HIS A 54 -10.27 22.19 -11.69
C HIS A 54 -11.70 21.78 -11.36
N ARG A 55 -12.26 22.22 -10.24
CA ARG A 55 -13.68 22.03 -9.90
C ARG A 55 -14.59 22.59 -10.98
N GLU A 56 -14.40 23.84 -11.38
CA GLU A 56 -15.23 24.42 -12.43
C GLU A 56 -15.09 23.67 -13.76
N ALA A 57 -13.87 23.28 -14.10
CA ALA A 57 -13.58 22.60 -15.36
C ALA A 57 -14.15 21.16 -15.39
N LEU A 58 -14.15 20.46 -14.25
CA LEU A 58 -14.78 19.16 -14.04
C LEU A 58 -16.31 19.28 -14.18
N LEU A 59 -16.93 20.20 -13.45
CA LEU A 59 -18.38 20.40 -13.48
C LEU A 59 -18.88 20.76 -14.88
N ARG A 60 -18.13 21.60 -15.64
CA ARG A 60 -18.46 21.91 -17.04
C ARG A 60 -18.46 20.66 -17.94
N ARG A 61 -17.54 19.71 -17.71
CA ARG A 61 -17.45 18.47 -18.49
C ARG A 61 -18.54 17.47 -18.10
N LEU A 62 -18.83 17.32 -16.81
CA LEU A 62 -19.86 16.40 -16.30
C LEU A 62 -21.30 16.89 -16.57
N LYS A 63 -21.52 18.14 -16.98
CA LYS A 63 -22.84 18.57 -17.49
C LYS A 63 -23.30 17.80 -18.74
N ARG A 64 -22.38 17.13 -19.43
CA ARG A 64 -22.63 16.40 -20.68
C ARG A 64 -22.66 14.88 -20.49
N SER A 65 -22.54 14.37 -19.26
CA SER A 65 -22.60 12.94 -18.97
C SER A 65 -24.03 12.47 -18.66
N THR A 66 -24.26 11.18 -18.84
CA THR A 66 -25.53 10.50 -18.56
C THR A 66 -25.97 10.68 -17.11
N ILE A 67 -25.02 10.56 -16.16
CA ILE A 67 -25.20 10.95 -14.76
C ILE A 67 -24.62 12.37 -14.62
N GLY A 68 -25.47 13.33 -14.27
CA GLY A 68 -25.03 14.71 -14.09
C GLY A 68 -24.28 14.88 -12.77
N ALA A 69 -23.26 15.75 -12.73
CA ALA A 69 -22.55 16.04 -11.47
C ALA A 69 -23.48 16.52 -10.35
N ARG A 70 -24.53 17.28 -10.68
CA ARG A 70 -25.48 17.79 -9.69
C ARG A 70 -26.31 16.68 -9.05
N GLU A 71 -26.83 15.78 -9.88
CA GLU A 71 -27.56 14.59 -9.43
C GLU A 71 -26.69 13.72 -8.52
N ALA A 72 -25.45 13.42 -8.94
CA ALA A 72 -24.52 12.65 -8.11
C ALA A 72 -24.18 13.32 -6.76
N ILE A 73 -24.10 14.66 -6.72
CA ILE A 73 -23.89 15.42 -5.47
C ILE A 73 -25.15 15.34 -4.58
N ASP A 74 -26.33 15.57 -5.16
CA ASP A 74 -27.59 15.58 -4.42
C ASP A 74 -27.91 14.19 -3.84
N GLU A 75 -27.49 13.12 -4.51
CA GLU A 75 -27.58 11.73 -4.03
C GLU A 75 -26.46 11.32 -3.06
N GLY A 76 -25.50 12.21 -2.77
CA GLY A 76 -24.37 11.90 -1.89
C GLY A 76 -23.31 10.98 -2.50
N ARG A 77 -23.39 10.68 -3.81
CA ARG A 77 -22.42 9.83 -4.53
C ARG A 77 -21.20 10.59 -5.04
N LEU A 78 -21.21 11.91 -5.06
CA LEU A 78 -20.06 12.76 -5.44
C LEU A 78 -19.85 13.85 -4.39
N VAL A 79 -18.69 13.85 -3.75
CA VAL A 79 -18.24 14.93 -2.86
C VAL A 79 -17.03 15.63 -3.48
N ILE A 80 -17.10 16.96 -3.58
CA ILE A 80 -16.00 17.80 -4.07
C ILE A 80 -15.52 18.71 -2.94
N LEU A 81 -14.28 18.54 -2.51
CA LEU A 81 -13.63 19.38 -1.50
C LEU A 81 -12.63 20.32 -2.17
N GLU A 82 -12.53 21.55 -1.66
CA GLU A 82 -11.60 22.55 -2.15
C GLU A 82 -10.21 22.30 -1.56
N ALA A 83 -9.23 22.03 -2.42
CA ALA A 83 -7.91 21.55 -2.02
C ALA A 83 -7.15 22.54 -1.12
N SER A 84 -7.19 23.85 -1.41
CA SER A 84 -6.49 24.85 -0.59
C SER A 84 -7.06 24.94 0.84
N SER A 85 -8.38 24.83 0.96
CA SER A 85 -9.11 24.84 2.23
C SER A 85 -8.83 23.60 3.07
N VAL A 86 -8.64 22.44 2.42
CA VAL A 86 -8.22 21.21 3.11
C VAL A 86 -6.78 21.35 3.59
N LEU A 87 -5.85 21.78 2.72
CA LEU A 87 -4.44 21.95 3.10
C LEU A 87 -4.27 22.92 4.28
N ALA A 88 -5.00 24.04 4.28
CA ALA A 88 -4.95 25.01 5.37
C ALA A 88 -5.36 24.46 6.74
N GLN A 89 -6.14 23.38 6.78
CA GLN A 89 -6.60 22.75 8.02
C GLN A 89 -5.77 21.53 8.43
N VAL A 90 -5.20 20.82 7.44
CA VAL A 90 -4.44 19.58 7.64
C VAL A 90 -2.96 19.84 7.90
N VAL A 91 -2.38 20.86 7.26
CA VAL A 91 -0.96 21.19 7.41
C VAL A 91 -0.76 22.14 8.59
N VAL A 92 -0.03 21.68 9.59
CA VAL A 92 0.30 22.42 10.82
C VAL A 92 1.81 22.40 10.97
N GLU A 93 2.41 23.58 11.19
CA GLU A 93 3.87 23.71 11.41
C GLU A 93 4.73 23.04 10.31
N GLY A 94 4.27 23.07 9.05
CA GLY A 94 5.00 22.53 7.90
C GLY A 94 4.92 21.01 7.74
N THR A 95 4.05 20.32 8.50
CA THR A 95 3.78 18.89 8.35
C THR A 95 2.28 18.58 8.29
N ALA A 96 1.90 17.47 7.65
CA ALA A 96 0.51 17.04 7.57
C ALA A 96 0.13 16.24 8.81
N ASP A 97 -0.90 16.68 9.53
CA ASP A 97 -1.40 15.99 10.73
C ASP A 97 -2.45 14.92 10.38
N TRP A 98 -2.29 13.72 10.95
CA TRP A 98 -3.18 12.59 10.68
C TRP A 98 -4.60 12.82 11.22
N ALA A 99 -4.75 13.32 12.44
CA ALA A 99 -6.06 13.46 13.08
C ALA A 99 -6.94 14.46 12.31
N ARG A 100 -6.33 15.56 11.85
CA ARG A 100 -6.99 16.56 10.99
C ARG A 100 -7.29 16.01 9.60
N PHE A 101 -6.37 15.26 9.00
CA PHE A 101 -6.60 14.60 7.72
C PHE A 101 -7.77 13.62 7.79
N ASP A 102 -7.80 12.73 8.80
CA ASP A 102 -8.88 11.75 8.98
C ASP A 102 -10.22 12.42 9.31
N ALA A 103 -10.22 13.50 10.09
CA ALA A 103 -11.43 14.25 10.41
C ALA A 103 -12.10 14.86 9.17
N ILE A 104 -11.33 15.21 8.13
CA ILE A 104 -11.85 15.83 6.91
C ILE A 104 -12.01 14.79 5.80
N ILE A 105 -10.90 14.21 5.34
CA ILE A 105 -10.87 13.27 4.22
C ILE A 105 -11.41 11.91 4.64
N GLY A 106 -10.97 11.38 5.78
CA GLY A 106 -11.46 10.11 6.30
C GLY A 106 -12.97 10.12 6.57
N SER A 107 -13.49 11.21 7.15
CA SER A 107 -14.93 11.39 7.35
C SER A 107 -15.70 11.42 6.03
N ALA A 108 -15.18 12.12 5.00
CA ALA A 108 -15.80 12.15 3.68
C ALA A 108 -15.82 10.75 3.03
N VAL A 109 -14.71 10.01 3.12
CA VAL A 109 -14.60 8.62 2.63
C VAL A 109 -15.63 7.71 3.31
N ARG A 110 -15.74 7.77 4.64
CA ARG A 110 -16.70 6.98 5.41
C ARG A 110 -18.15 7.33 5.06
N ALA A 111 -18.47 8.61 4.88
CA ALA A 111 -19.81 9.05 4.50
C ALA A 111 -20.19 8.58 3.07
N LEU A 112 -19.28 8.67 2.11
CA LEU A 112 -19.48 8.19 0.74
C LEU A 112 -19.71 6.68 0.71
N LEU A 113 -18.90 5.91 1.44
CA LEU A 113 -19.04 4.44 1.52
C LEU A 113 -20.34 4.00 2.23
N ALA A 114 -20.88 4.84 3.12
CA ALA A 114 -22.16 4.57 3.79
C ALA A 114 -23.39 4.92 2.94
N THR A 115 -23.21 5.52 1.76
CA THR A 115 -24.33 5.92 0.89
C THR A 115 -25.03 4.68 0.30
N PRO A 116 -26.37 4.56 0.41
CA PRO A 116 -27.09 3.39 -0.09
C PRO A 116 -26.85 3.12 -1.59
N GLY A 117 -26.59 1.86 -1.92
CA GLY A 117 -26.37 1.42 -3.31
C GLY A 117 -24.97 1.66 -3.86
N VAL A 118 -24.07 2.28 -3.09
CA VAL A 118 -22.66 2.43 -3.47
C VAL A 118 -21.92 1.10 -3.37
N THR A 119 -21.24 0.72 -4.44
CA THR A 119 -20.51 -0.56 -4.54
C THR A 119 -18.99 -0.42 -4.39
N GLY A 120 -18.48 0.80 -4.37
CA GLY A 120 -17.06 1.12 -4.25
C GLY A 120 -16.80 2.62 -4.17
N LEU A 121 -15.54 3.01 -4.01
CA LEU A 121 -15.13 4.41 -3.94
C LEU A 121 -13.96 4.68 -4.89
N ARG A 122 -14.02 5.85 -5.53
CA ARG A 122 -12.93 6.44 -6.31
C ARG A 122 -12.55 7.78 -5.71
N ALA A 123 -11.27 8.01 -5.49
CA ALA A 123 -10.76 9.27 -4.96
C ALA A 123 -9.86 9.94 -6.00
N PHE A 124 -9.99 11.25 -6.16
CA PHE A 124 -9.08 12.07 -6.94
C PHE A 124 -8.50 13.16 -6.04
N GLY A 125 -7.17 13.33 -6.06
CA GLY A 125 -6.47 14.24 -5.12
C GLY A 125 -5.41 15.12 -5.77
N GLU A 126 -5.43 16.42 -5.44
CA GLU A 126 -4.39 17.38 -5.83
C GLU A 126 -3.50 17.84 -4.68
N LEU A 127 -3.85 17.47 -3.43
CA LEU A 127 -3.22 18.01 -2.21
C LEU A 127 -1.70 17.86 -2.20
N VAL A 128 -1.21 16.66 -2.51
CA VAL A 128 0.23 16.33 -2.48
C VAL A 128 0.97 17.11 -3.58
N GLY A 129 0.41 17.15 -4.80
CA GLY A 129 0.96 17.91 -5.91
C GLY A 129 1.06 19.41 -5.64
N LEU A 130 0.08 19.99 -4.94
CA LEU A 130 0.10 21.41 -4.55
C LEU A 130 1.18 21.72 -3.50
N LEU A 131 1.32 20.89 -2.46
CA LEU A 131 2.39 21.03 -1.48
C LEU A 131 3.77 20.85 -2.13
N TRP A 132 3.85 19.94 -3.08
CA TRP A 132 5.05 19.72 -3.88
C TRP A 132 5.44 20.99 -4.66
N SER A 133 4.52 21.59 -5.42
CA SER A 133 4.82 22.85 -6.12
C SER A 133 5.18 24.00 -5.20
N ALA A 134 4.65 23.99 -3.97
CA ALA A 134 4.98 25.01 -2.96
C ALA A 134 6.33 24.75 -2.24
N GLY A 135 7.09 23.72 -2.64
CA GLY A 135 8.35 23.35 -1.98
C GLY A 135 8.19 22.72 -0.58
N GLN A 136 6.95 22.44 -0.15
CA GLN A 136 6.65 21.87 1.17
C GLN A 136 6.80 20.34 1.16
N ARG A 137 8.02 19.87 0.93
CA ARG A 137 8.37 18.45 0.72
C ARG A 137 7.96 17.55 1.89
N THR A 138 8.24 17.96 3.12
CA THR A 138 7.89 17.19 4.34
C THR A 138 6.39 16.99 4.48
N ALA A 139 5.61 18.06 4.29
CA ALA A 139 4.15 17.97 4.33
C ALA A 139 3.62 17.08 3.20
N ALA A 140 4.18 17.20 1.98
CA ALA A 140 3.78 16.37 0.84
C ALA A 140 4.01 14.88 1.10
N ALA A 141 5.23 14.49 1.52
CA ALA A 141 5.56 13.11 1.86
C ALA A 141 4.67 12.56 2.98
N LYS A 142 4.40 13.37 4.01
CA LYS A 142 3.54 12.93 5.12
C LYS A 142 2.08 12.74 4.70
N LEU A 143 1.59 13.57 3.78
CA LEU A 143 0.23 13.46 3.26
C LEU A 143 0.08 12.25 2.32
N GLU A 144 1.14 11.84 1.64
CA GLU A 144 1.22 10.58 0.89
C GLU A 144 1.05 9.36 1.82
N GLU A 145 1.77 9.33 2.95
CA GLU A 145 1.61 8.27 3.97
C GLU A 145 0.16 8.20 4.48
N HIS A 146 -0.50 9.34 4.68
CA HIS A 146 -1.89 9.40 5.13
C HIS A 146 -2.86 8.86 4.08
N TRP A 147 -2.64 9.16 2.80
CA TRP A 147 -3.42 8.57 1.71
C TRP A 147 -3.24 7.06 1.63
N THR A 148 -2.00 6.56 1.68
CA THR A 148 -1.72 5.12 1.70
C THR A 148 -2.44 4.43 2.85
N ARG A 149 -2.32 4.98 4.07
CA ARG A 149 -3.00 4.44 5.25
C ARG A 149 -4.52 4.41 5.07
N LEU A 150 -5.12 5.48 4.54
CA LEU A 150 -6.57 5.54 4.36
C LEU A 150 -7.05 4.55 3.27
N LEU A 151 -6.27 4.40 2.21
CA LEU A 151 -6.50 3.43 1.14
C LEU A 151 -6.44 1.99 1.66
N GLU A 152 -5.48 1.67 2.53
CA GLU A 152 -5.39 0.36 3.19
C GLU A 152 -6.59 0.08 4.11
N LEU A 153 -7.11 1.11 4.81
CA LEU A 153 -8.24 0.96 5.73
C LEU A 153 -9.59 0.76 5.02
N HIS A 154 -9.77 1.36 3.84
CA HIS A 154 -11.09 1.45 3.19
C HIS A 154 -11.17 0.85 1.78
N GLY A 155 -10.03 0.44 1.18
CA GLY A 155 -10.02 -0.34 -0.06
C GLY A 155 -10.54 0.37 -1.31
N PHE A 156 -10.30 1.68 -1.44
CA PHE A 156 -10.69 2.47 -2.62
C PHE A 156 -9.58 2.58 -3.66
N THR A 157 -9.85 3.24 -4.79
CA THR A 157 -8.84 3.58 -5.81
C THR A 157 -8.55 5.07 -5.77
N LEU A 158 -7.28 5.46 -5.95
CA LEU A 158 -6.82 6.83 -5.80
C LEU A 158 -6.09 7.30 -7.06
N PHE A 159 -6.53 8.44 -7.60
CA PHE A 159 -5.91 9.12 -8.72
C PHE A 159 -5.36 10.48 -8.27
N CYS A 160 -4.04 10.59 -8.16
CA CYS A 160 -3.35 11.81 -7.77
C CYS A 160 -2.87 12.64 -8.97
N ALA A 161 -2.88 13.96 -8.83
CA ALA A 161 -2.42 14.88 -9.87
C ALA A 161 -1.25 15.74 -9.39
N TYR A 162 -0.22 15.83 -10.23
CA TYR A 162 0.99 16.58 -9.95
C TYR A 162 1.25 17.61 -11.05
N PRO A 163 1.31 18.91 -10.74
CA PRO A 163 1.73 19.98 -11.68
C PRO A 163 3.24 19.94 -11.96
N ILE A 164 3.78 18.76 -12.26
CA ILE A 164 5.18 18.56 -12.61
C ILE A 164 5.27 18.50 -14.14
N ASP A 165 6.04 19.42 -14.71
CA ASP A 165 6.52 19.31 -16.08
C ASP A 165 7.65 18.30 -16.07
N VAL A 166 7.66 17.31 -16.99
CA VAL A 166 8.68 16.23 -17.08
C VAL A 166 9.88 16.60 -17.96
N ASP A 167 9.74 17.66 -18.76
CA ASP A 167 10.74 18.11 -19.73
C ASP A 167 11.40 19.45 -19.30
N GLY A 168 11.05 19.97 -18.12
CA GLY A 168 11.51 21.26 -17.58
C GLY A 168 12.93 21.23 -17.00
N ALA A 169 13.55 22.40 -16.83
CA ALA A 169 14.93 22.52 -16.33
C ALA A 169 15.10 22.33 -14.80
N GLU A 170 14.00 22.23 -14.04
CA GLU A 170 13.98 22.10 -12.57
C GLU A 170 13.74 20.65 -12.12
N PHE A 171 14.48 19.69 -12.68
CA PHE A 171 14.46 18.26 -12.28
C PHE A 171 15.63 17.88 -11.36
N PRO A 172 15.51 18.00 -10.04
CA PRO A 172 16.38 17.27 -9.14
C PRO A 172 15.89 15.82 -8.97
N ASP A 173 16.66 14.88 -9.51
CA ASP A 173 16.36 13.44 -9.59
C ASP A 173 16.02 12.74 -8.26
N ALA A 174 16.45 13.27 -7.11
CA ALA A 174 16.35 12.56 -5.82
C ALA A 174 14.99 12.68 -5.10
N ASP A 175 14.16 13.66 -5.47
CA ASP A 175 12.97 14.03 -4.71
C ASP A 175 11.70 13.34 -5.28
N ILE A 176 11.63 13.14 -6.60
CA ILE A 176 10.48 12.54 -7.27
C ILE A 176 10.29 11.05 -6.93
N ASP A 177 11.35 10.35 -6.52
CA ASP A 177 11.29 8.94 -6.12
C ASP A 177 10.26 8.72 -5.00
N THR A 178 10.15 9.64 -4.04
CA THR A 178 9.16 9.52 -2.96
C THR A 178 7.73 9.60 -3.49
N VAL A 179 7.48 10.49 -4.46
CA VAL A 179 6.19 10.60 -5.15
C VAL A 179 5.95 9.36 -6.02
N LEU A 180 6.93 8.89 -6.78
CA LEU A 180 6.77 7.75 -7.68
C LEU A 180 6.62 6.41 -6.94
N MET A 181 7.26 6.25 -5.78
CA MET A 181 7.24 5.00 -5.00
C MET A 181 5.88 4.70 -4.36
N ALA A 182 5.08 5.71 -4.09
CA ALA A 182 3.76 5.54 -3.50
C ALA A 182 2.66 5.23 -4.54
N HIS A 183 2.95 5.37 -5.83
CA HIS A 183 2.00 5.14 -6.92
C HIS A 183 2.32 3.88 -7.72
N THR A 184 1.28 3.07 -7.95
CA THR A 184 1.31 1.86 -8.79
C THR A 184 1.56 2.18 -10.28
N HIS A 185 1.09 3.33 -10.76
CA HIS A 185 1.20 3.76 -12.16
C HIS A 185 1.29 5.29 -12.28
N VAL A 186 1.87 5.77 -13.40
CA VAL A 186 1.84 7.18 -13.79
C VAL A 186 1.30 7.34 -15.21
N LEU A 187 0.26 8.16 -15.36
CA LEU A 187 -0.34 8.51 -16.64
C LEU A 187 0.46 9.61 -17.34
N PRO A 188 0.73 9.49 -18.66
CA PRO A 188 1.45 10.50 -19.43
C PRO A 188 0.59 11.75 -19.68
N ALA A 189 1.24 12.90 -19.86
CA ALA A 189 0.57 14.18 -20.08
C ALA A 189 -0.07 14.35 -21.48
N ASN A 190 0.37 13.64 -22.53
CA ASN A 190 0.04 14.01 -23.92
C ASN A 190 -1.17 13.30 -24.55
N ARG A 191 -1.90 14.04 -25.42
CA ARG A 191 -3.11 13.63 -26.17
C ARG A 191 -2.85 12.80 -27.44
N ASP A 192 -1.62 12.72 -27.92
CA ASP A 192 -1.29 11.89 -29.07
C ASP A 192 -1.13 10.44 -28.63
N GLY A 193 -2.16 9.64 -28.91
CA GLY A 193 -2.21 8.20 -28.67
C GLY A 193 -1.15 7.36 -29.39
N ASP A 194 -0.05 7.97 -29.84
CA ASP A 194 1.06 7.35 -30.56
C ASP A 194 2.38 7.35 -29.78
N LYS A 195 2.43 8.03 -28.62
CA LYS A 195 3.48 7.77 -27.63
C LYS A 195 2.91 6.88 -26.54
N GLN A 196 3.31 5.61 -26.61
CA GLN A 196 3.19 4.69 -25.49
C GLN A 196 3.69 5.42 -24.22
N PRO A 197 2.99 5.32 -23.08
CA PRO A 197 3.46 5.93 -21.84
C PRO A 197 4.94 5.65 -21.69
N ALA A 198 5.75 6.70 -21.51
CA ALA A 198 7.11 6.49 -21.05
C ALA A 198 6.97 5.71 -19.73
N PRO A 199 7.48 4.47 -19.64
CA PRO A 199 7.37 3.73 -18.41
C PRO A 199 8.24 4.44 -17.38
N LEU A 200 7.64 5.32 -16.58
CA LEU A 200 8.23 5.67 -15.30
C LEU A 200 8.27 4.38 -14.47
N GLY A 201 9.44 4.07 -13.92
CA GLY A 201 9.62 2.94 -13.01
C GLY A 201 10.19 1.67 -13.64
N GLN A 202 11.08 1.78 -14.63
CA GLN A 202 12.03 0.71 -14.93
C GLN A 202 13.26 0.85 -14.03
N VAL A 203 13.15 0.31 -12.83
CA VAL A 203 14.19 0.41 -11.81
C VAL A 203 15.29 -0.61 -12.12
N ARG A 204 16.54 -0.17 -12.21
CA ARG A 204 17.67 -1.09 -12.44
C ARG A 204 17.82 -2.02 -11.24
N SER A 205 18.37 -3.21 -11.46
CA SER A 205 18.52 -4.23 -10.39
C SER A 205 19.11 -3.69 -9.08
N GLY A 206 20.15 -2.84 -9.15
CA GLY A 206 20.80 -2.29 -7.97
C GLY A 206 19.88 -1.38 -7.15
N ASP A 207 19.14 -0.52 -7.83
CA ASP A 207 18.17 0.37 -7.19
C ASP A 207 16.98 -0.43 -6.65
N ALA A 208 16.47 -1.40 -7.42
CA ALA A 208 15.38 -2.28 -6.99
C ALA A 208 15.74 -3.06 -5.73
N ALA A 209 16.98 -3.54 -5.64
CA ALA A 209 17.47 -4.24 -4.46
C ALA A 209 17.51 -3.33 -3.23
N ARG A 210 17.98 -2.08 -3.38
CA ARG A 210 17.96 -1.07 -2.31
C ARG A 210 16.54 -0.77 -1.85
N LEU A 211 15.64 -0.47 -2.78
CA LEU A 211 14.25 -0.12 -2.48
C LEU A 211 13.53 -1.22 -1.70
N LEU A 212 13.78 -2.48 -2.05
CA LEU A 212 13.14 -3.64 -1.44
C LEU A 212 13.88 -4.16 -0.19
N GLY A 213 14.98 -3.50 0.22
CA GLY A 213 15.81 -3.94 1.33
C GLY A 213 16.33 -5.38 1.13
N THR A 214 16.74 -5.71 -0.09
CA THR A 214 17.16 -7.05 -0.52
C THR A 214 18.43 -6.99 -1.37
N THR A 215 18.82 -8.12 -1.96
CA THR A 215 19.99 -8.19 -2.85
C THR A 215 19.56 -8.32 -4.32
N THR A 216 20.42 -7.88 -5.23
CA THR A 216 20.25 -8.15 -6.67
C THR A 216 20.16 -9.64 -6.97
N ARG A 217 20.89 -10.47 -6.19
CA ARG A 217 20.84 -11.93 -6.27
C ARG A 217 19.45 -12.48 -5.93
N THR A 218 18.77 -11.91 -4.93
CA THR A 218 17.40 -12.30 -4.59
C THR A 218 16.42 -11.98 -5.72
N LEU A 219 16.57 -10.82 -6.37
CA LEU A 219 15.73 -10.43 -7.51
C LEU A 219 15.98 -11.29 -8.75
N LEU A 220 17.22 -11.72 -8.98
CA LEU A 220 17.56 -12.69 -10.02
C LEU A 220 16.94 -14.04 -9.73
N PHE A 221 17.03 -14.50 -8.49
CA PHE A 221 16.41 -15.74 -8.06
C PHE A 221 14.89 -15.69 -8.25
N TYR A 222 14.23 -14.58 -7.93
CA TYR A 222 12.79 -14.42 -8.20
C TYR A 222 12.44 -14.41 -9.69
N GLU A 223 13.32 -13.92 -10.56
CA GLU A 223 13.17 -14.03 -12.02
C GLU A 223 13.31 -15.49 -12.49
N GLU A 224 14.34 -16.21 -12.03
CA GLU A 224 14.55 -17.64 -12.34
C GLU A 224 13.36 -18.50 -11.88
N GLU A 225 12.81 -18.14 -10.74
CA GLU A 225 11.65 -18.79 -10.14
C GLU A 225 10.32 -18.34 -10.79
N GLY A 226 10.36 -17.40 -11.75
CA GLY A 226 9.21 -16.94 -12.52
C GLY A 226 8.25 -16.00 -11.77
N LEU A 227 8.63 -15.56 -10.56
CA LEU A 227 7.84 -14.63 -9.75
C LEU A 227 7.79 -13.26 -10.41
N VAL A 228 8.92 -12.77 -10.91
CA VAL A 228 9.01 -11.48 -11.62
C VAL A 228 9.51 -11.68 -13.03
N ARG A 229 9.18 -10.75 -13.93
CA ARG A 229 9.59 -10.82 -15.34
C ARG A 229 10.15 -9.47 -15.77
N PRO A 230 11.34 -9.08 -15.24
CA PRO A 230 11.95 -7.81 -15.57
C PRO A 230 12.25 -7.72 -17.07
N LYS A 231 12.11 -6.53 -17.64
CA LYS A 231 12.57 -6.25 -19.00
C LYS A 231 14.08 -5.99 -19.00
N ARG A 232 14.66 -5.94 -20.20
CA ARG A 232 16.06 -5.55 -20.40
C ARG A 232 16.15 -4.27 -21.20
N THR A 233 17.09 -3.42 -20.82
CA THR A 233 17.54 -2.25 -21.59
C THR A 233 18.28 -2.70 -22.87
N ALA A 234 18.47 -1.78 -23.82
CA ALA A 234 19.28 -2.02 -25.02
C ALA A 234 20.72 -2.46 -24.68
N GLY A 235 21.28 -2.01 -23.56
CA GLY A 235 22.58 -2.43 -23.04
C GLY A 235 22.56 -3.74 -22.24
N GLY A 236 21.46 -4.49 -22.25
CA GLY A 236 21.32 -5.80 -21.61
C GLY A 236 21.08 -5.80 -20.09
N SER A 237 21.07 -4.63 -19.44
CA SER A 237 20.78 -4.48 -18.01
C SER A 237 19.30 -4.71 -17.71
N ARG A 238 18.99 -5.38 -16.59
CA ARG A 238 17.62 -5.64 -16.12
C ARG A 238 16.96 -4.40 -15.54
N THR A 239 15.67 -4.31 -15.76
CA THR A 239 14.79 -3.24 -15.32
C THR A 239 13.47 -3.82 -14.84
N TYR A 240 13.12 -3.51 -13.60
CA TYR A 240 11.92 -3.98 -12.91
C TYR A 240 10.83 -2.94 -13.05
N SER A 241 9.63 -3.35 -13.45
CA SER A 241 8.45 -2.47 -13.45
C SER A 241 7.92 -2.25 -12.03
N PRO A 242 7.05 -1.25 -11.79
CA PRO A 242 6.39 -1.10 -10.49
C PRO A 242 5.65 -2.36 -10.05
N PHE A 243 5.06 -3.09 -11.02
CA PHE A 243 4.40 -4.37 -10.76
C PHE A 243 5.39 -5.46 -10.30
N ASP A 244 6.58 -5.54 -10.90
CA ASP A 244 7.63 -6.46 -10.45
C ASP A 244 8.11 -6.11 -9.04
N LEU A 245 8.21 -4.82 -8.72
CA LEU A 245 8.62 -4.34 -7.39
C LEU A 245 7.56 -4.66 -6.33
N ALA A 246 6.30 -4.30 -6.55
CA ALA A 246 5.20 -4.61 -5.63
C ALA A 246 5.07 -6.12 -5.40
N ARG A 247 5.18 -6.92 -6.46
CA ARG A 247 5.18 -8.38 -6.34
C ARG A 247 6.39 -8.90 -5.54
N SER A 248 7.58 -8.36 -5.78
CA SER A 248 8.79 -8.72 -5.04
C SER A 248 8.68 -8.36 -3.56
N GLU A 249 8.08 -7.22 -3.23
CA GLU A 249 7.88 -6.78 -1.85
C GLU A 249 7.01 -7.78 -1.07
N VAL A 250 5.87 -8.18 -1.64
CA VAL A 250 4.99 -9.18 -1.03
C VAL A 250 5.73 -10.52 -0.89
N ALA A 251 6.47 -10.94 -1.92
CA ALA A 251 7.24 -12.18 -1.88
C ALA A 251 8.30 -12.16 -0.75
N ILE A 252 9.00 -11.05 -0.58
CA ILE A 252 10.00 -10.86 0.49
C ILE A 252 9.31 -10.89 1.86
N ARG A 253 8.19 -10.18 2.02
CA ARG A 253 7.44 -10.13 3.27
C ARG A 253 6.99 -11.52 3.71
N LEU A 254 6.39 -12.29 2.79
CA LEU A 254 5.96 -13.67 3.05
C LEU A 254 7.16 -14.59 3.35
N SER A 255 8.26 -14.45 2.60
CA SER A 255 9.48 -15.24 2.84
C SER A 255 10.08 -14.96 4.22
N ARG A 256 10.11 -13.69 4.66
CA ARG A 256 10.59 -13.29 5.99
C ARG A 256 9.72 -13.82 7.13
N LEU A 257 8.43 -13.97 6.88
CA LEU A 257 7.50 -14.62 7.81
C LEU A 257 7.61 -16.15 7.80
N GLY A 258 8.53 -16.73 7.01
CA GLY A 258 8.77 -18.17 6.96
C GLY A 258 7.77 -18.94 6.09
N PHE A 259 7.07 -18.27 5.17
CA PHE A 259 6.30 -18.99 4.16
C PHE A 259 7.22 -19.58 3.09
N PRO A 260 7.00 -20.84 2.67
CA PRO A 260 7.84 -21.48 1.68
C PRO A 260 7.65 -20.83 0.31
N LEU A 261 8.74 -20.65 -0.43
CA LEU A 261 8.70 -20.05 -1.77
C LEU A 261 7.76 -20.78 -2.74
N LYS A 262 7.61 -22.11 -2.57
CA LYS A 262 6.67 -22.93 -3.34
C LYS A 262 5.23 -22.42 -3.22
N LEU A 263 4.81 -21.99 -2.02
CA LEU A 263 3.50 -21.39 -1.79
C LEU A 263 3.38 -20.02 -2.48
N ILE A 264 4.42 -19.19 -2.35
CA ILE A 264 4.46 -17.87 -2.99
C ILE A 264 4.35 -18.01 -4.52
N LYS A 265 5.02 -19.01 -5.12
CA LYS A 265 4.86 -19.35 -6.54
C LYS A 265 3.43 -19.76 -6.87
N ALA A 266 2.83 -20.65 -6.08
CA ALA A 266 1.46 -21.10 -6.29
C ALA A 266 0.48 -19.90 -6.33
N LEU A 267 0.66 -18.91 -5.45
CA LEU A 267 -0.12 -17.67 -5.48
C LEU A 267 0.04 -16.89 -6.79
N THR A 268 1.26 -16.80 -7.32
CA THR A 268 1.52 -16.08 -8.57
C THR A 268 1.01 -16.81 -9.82
N SER A 269 0.98 -18.15 -9.77
CA SER A 269 0.58 -19.00 -10.89
C SER A 269 -0.91 -19.35 -10.92
N ALA A 270 -1.62 -19.21 -9.80
CA ALA A 270 -3.04 -19.59 -9.70
C ALA A 270 -3.96 -18.94 -10.73
N ARG A 271 -3.66 -17.72 -11.20
CA ARG A 271 -4.41 -17.08 -12.30
C ARG A 271 -3.90 -17.46 -13.68
N PRO A 272 -2.59 -17.37 -13.99
CA PRO A 272 -2.06 -17.79 -15.29
C PRO A 272 -2.39 -19.24 -15.69
N ASP A 273 -2.42 -20.16 -14.72
CA ASP A 273 -2.54 -21.59 -14.99
C ASP A 273 -4.00 -22.09 -14.99
N ALA A 274 -4.95 -21.26 -14.55
CA ALA A 274 -6.36 -21.65 -14.46
C ALA A 274 -7.10 -21.50 -15.80
N ALA A 275 -8.02 -22.41 -16.09
CA ALA A 275 -8.87 -22.34 -17.28
C ALA A 275 -9.97 -21.26 -17.15
N SER A 276 -10.27 -20.80 -15.93
CA SER A 276 -11.26 -19.76 -15.68
C SER A 276 -10.95 -18.93 -14.42
N GLY A 277 -11.55 -17.74 -14.32
CA GLY A 277 -11.46 -16.92 -13.11
C GLY A 277 -12.07 -17.60 -11.88
N ALA A 278 -13.09 -18.43 -12.05
CA ALA A 278 -13.72 -19.17 -10.96
C ALA A 278 -12.78 -20.26 -10.40
N GLU A 279 -12.07 -20.96 -11.28
CA GLU A 279 -11.04 -21.93 -10.89
C GLU A 279 -9.87 -21.25 -10.17
N ALA A 280 -9.32 -20.17 -10.76
CA ALA A 280 -8.27 -19.38 -10.11
C ALA A 280 -8.67 -18.89 -8.71
N SER A 281 -9.93 -18.45 -8.57
CA SER A 281 -10.45 -17.96 -7.29
C SER A 281 -10.57 -19.05 -6.25
N ARG A 282 -11.04 -20.26 -6.63
CA ARG A 282 -11.08 -21.42 -5.71
C ARG A 282 -9.68 -21.80 -5.25
N THR A 283 -8.73 -21.95 -6.17
CA THR A 283 -7.33 -22.25 -5.84
C THR A 283 -6.73 -21.20 -4.90
N LEU A 284 -6.96 -19.91 -5.18
CA LEU A 284 -6.47 -18.83 -4.30
C LEU A 284 -7.13 -18.85 -2.92
N GLN A 285 -8.44 -19.13 -2.83
CA GLN A 285 -9.15 -19.24 -1.56
C GLN A 285 -8.58 -20.38 -0.71
N GLU A 286 -8.35 -21.56 -1.30
CA GLU A 286 -7.73 -22.70 -0.61
C GLU A 286 -6.34 -22.35 -0.05
N LEU A 287 -5.50 -21.71 -0.86
CA LEU A 287 -4.17 -21.26 -0.43
C LEU A 287 -4.25 -20.21 0.69
N PHE A 288 -5.18 -19.25 0.59
CA PHE A 288 -5.37 -18.24 1.63
C PHE A 288 -5.87 -18.84 2.94
N ASP A 289 -6.74 -19.84 2.89
CA ASP A 289 -7.25 -20.51 4.09
C ASP A 289 -6.19 -21.40 4.75
N GLU A 290 -5.30 -22.02 3.97
CA GLU A 290 -4.10 -22.67 4.49
C GLU A 290 -3.18 -21.66 5.18
N MET A 291 -2.88 -20.54 4.54
CA MET A 291 -2.05 -19.47 5.12
C MET A 291 -2.65 -18.90 6.41
N ARG A 292 -3.96 -18.64 6.44
CA ARG A 292 -4.64 -18.13 7.64
C ARG A 292 -4.53 -19.12 8.80
N ARG A 293 -4.71 -20.41 8.56
CA ARG A 293 -4.57 -21.45 9.59
C ARG A 293 -3.15 -21.54 10.12
N ASP A 294 -2.15 -21.50 9.24
CA ASP A 294 -0.73 -21.50 9.63
C ASP A 294 -0.37 -20.26 10.46
N ILE A 295 -0.82 -19.06 10.05
CA ILE A 295 -0.60 -17.83 10.83
C ILE A 295 -1.24 -17.92 12.21
N ALA A 296 -2.51 -18.33 12.28
CA ALA A 296 -3.22 -18.46 13.55
C ALA A 296 -2.49 -19.42 14.50
N GLY A 297 -2.08 -20.60 14.00
CA GLY A 297 -1.32 -21.56 14.80
C GLY A 297 0.04 -21.02 15.29
N ARG A 298 0.76 -20.27 14.45
CA ARG A 298 2.02 -19.61 14.85
C ARG A 298 1.79 -18.52 15.90
N ILE A 299 0.72 -17.74 15.78
CA ILE A 299 0.35 -16.73 16.79
C ILE A 299 0.05 -17.41 18.13
N ASP A 300 -0.76 -18.47 18.13
CA ASP A 300 -1.10 -19.21 19.34
C ASP A 300 0.14 -19.81 20.01
N ALA A 301 1.07 -20.38 19.22
CA ALA A 301 2.34 -20.90 19.73
C ALA A 301 3.22 -19.80 20.33
N LEU A 302 3.29 -18.63 19.69
CA LEU A 302 4.04 -17.48 20.20
C LEU A 302 3.44 -16.94 21.49
N HIS A 303 2.11 -16.85 21.60
CA HIS A 303 1.43 -16.48 22.85
C HIS A 303 1.72 -17.48 23.96
N ALA A 304 1.70 -18.79 23.66
CA ALA A 304 2.03 -19.82 24.64
C ALA A 304 3.48 -19.69 25.16
N ILE A 305 4.45 -19.47 24.26
CA ILE A 305 5.86 -19.26 24.64
C ILE A 305 6.03 -17.96 25.43
N ALA A 306 5.35 -16.88 25.05
CA ALA A 306 5.40 -15.61 25.78
C ALA A 306 4.86 -15.76 27.21
N ALA A 307 3.74 -16.46 27.38
CA ALA A 307 3.18 -16.75 28.71
C ALA A 307 4.12 -17.64 29.54
N ASP A 308 4.76 -18.64 28.94
CA ASP A 308 5.74 -19.49 29.62
C ASP A 308 6.97 -18.67 30.07
N LEU A 309 7.45 -17.75 29.22
CA LEU A 309 8.53 -16.82 29.57
C LEU A 309 8.19 -15.93 30.77
N GLU A 310 6.97 -15.40 30.83
CA GLU A 310 6.51 -14.60 31.97
C GLU A 310 6.47 -15.41 33.26
N GLN A 311 6.01 -16.67 33.21
CA GLN A 311 6.03 -17.55 34.37
C GLN A 311 7.45 -17.89 34.82
N ALA A 312 8.33 -18.24 33.87
CA ALA A 312 9.73 -18.53 34.14
C ALA A 312 10.43 -17.32 34.78
N ASP A 313 10.28 -16.12 34.21
CA ASP A 313 10.87 -14.89 34.74
C ASP A 313 10.37 -14.59 36.16
N GLY A 314 9.07 -14.79 36.42
CA GLY A 314 8.49 -14.64 37.76
C GLY A 314 9.14 -15.55 38.81
N LEU A 315 9.45 -16.80 38.45
CA LEU A 315 10.12 -17.76 39.33
C LEU A 315 11.62 -17.43 39.49
N VAL A 316 12.30 -17.07 38.41
CA VAL A 316 13.72 -16.66 38.43
C VAL A 316 13.91 -15.42 39.29
N ARG A 317 13.01 -14.42 39.22
CA ARG A 317 13.07 -13.22 40.07
C ARG A 317 12.92 -13.53 41.56
N GLN A 318 12.12 -14.52 41.94
CA GLN A 318 12.03 -14.97 43.33
C GLN A 318 13.34 -15.62 43.81
N CYS A 319 14.11 -16.20 42.89
CA CYS A 319 15.43 -16.76 43.16
C CYS A 319 16.54 -15.68 43.19
N ALA A 320 16.36 -14.54 42.51
CA ALA A 320 17.40 -13.54 42.28
C ALA A 320 18.03 -12.95 43.56
N THR A 321 17.32 -12.98 44.69
CA THR A 321 17.81 -12.50 46.00
C THR A 321 18.14 -13.63 46.97
N CYS A 322 18.17 -14.88 46.51
CA CYS A 322 18.46 -16.03 47.37
C CYS A 322 19.98 -16.11 47.65
N PRO A 323 20.41 -16.25 48.92
CA PRO A 323 21.83 -16.42 49.25
C PRO A 323 22.36 -17.84 48.91
N ASN A 324 21.46 -18.78 48.58
CA ASN A 324 21.83 -20.16 48.30
C ASN A 324 22.14 -20.37 46.81
N PRO A 325 23.20 -21.12 46.46
CA PRO A 325 23.43 -21.56 45.08
C PRO A 325 22.23 -22.37 44.56
N PRO A 326 21.81 -22.19 43.29
CA PRO A 326 20.63 -22.84 42.72
C PRO A 326 20.90 -24.31 42.37
N THR A 327 21.13 -25.14 43.38
CA THR A 327 21.28 -26.59 43.23
C THR A 327 20.30 -27.32 44.15
N ARG A 328 19.83 -28.52 43.77
CA ARG A 328 18.92 -29.33 44.62
C ARG A 328 19.50 -29.65 46.00
N GLN A 329 20.83 -29.71 46.12
CA GLN A 329 21.51 -29.93 47.39
C GLN A 329 21.57 -28.69 48.28
N ARG A 330 21.64 -27.48 47.69
CA ARG A 330 21.91 -26.24 48.45
C ARG A 330 20.71 -25.29 48.52
N CYS A 331 19.69 -25.50 47.69
CA CYS A 331 18.45 -24.72 47.66
C CYS A 331 17.22 -25.66 47.64
N PRO A 332 16.86 -26.29 48.77
CA PRO A 332 15.77 -27.29 48.84
C PRO A 332 14.37 -26.71 48.59
N ALA A 333 14.22 -25.38 48.66
CA ALA A 333 12.97 -24.67 48.38
C ALA A 333 13.09 -23.72 47.18
N CYS A 334 13.95 -24.06 46.20
CA CYS A 334 14.14 -23.25 45.01
C CYS A 334 12.82 -23.09 44.24
N PRO A 335 12.31 -21.85 44.04
CA PRO A 335 11.07 -21.64 43.29
C PRO A 335 11.19 -22.11 41.84
N CYS A 336 12.38 -22.06 41.25
CA CYS A 336 12.62 -22.54 39.89
C CYS A 336 12.51 -24.08 39.79
N GLU A 337 13.08 -24.83 40.74
CA GLU A 337 12.99 -26.30 40.74
C GLU A 337 11.58 -26.79 41.09
N LEU A 338 10.91 -26.12 42.03
CA LEU A 338 9.54 -26.45 42.42
C LEU A 338 8.50 -26.02 41.38
N GLY A 339 8.87 -25.12 40.46
CA GLY A 339 7.99 -24.59 39.41
C GLY A 339 8.19 -25.22 38.04
N LEU A 340 8.91 -26.34 37.94
CA LEU A 340 9.11 -27.06 36.66
C LEU A 340 7.80 -27.56 36.03
N ASP A 341 6.76 -27.78 36.83
CA ASP A 341 5.41 -28.10 36.38
C ASP A 341 4.66 -26.89 35.81
N ARG A 342 5.09 -25.67 36.15
CA ARG A 342 4.47 -24.41 35.73
C ARG A 342 5.11 -23.81 34.49
N SER A 343 6.41 -24.07 34.30
CA SER A 343 7.15 -23.57 33.14
C SER A 343 8.04 -24.63 32.53
N ALA A 344 7.81 -24.90 31.23
CA ALA A 344 8.61 -25.87 30.49
C ALA A 344 10.03 -25.34 30.21
N LEU A 345 10.18 -24.01 30.11
CA LEU A 345 11.49 -23.37 29.89
C LEU A 345 12.49 -23.64 31.01
N LEU A 346 12.02 -23.81 32.25
CA LEU A 346 12.90 -24.07 33.38
C LEU A 346 13.63 -25.42 33.26
N TYR A 347 13.10 -26.40 32.52
CA TYR A 347 13.81 -27.65 32.22
C TYR A 347 15.13 -27.44 31.45
N LEU A 348 15.29 -26.33 30.72
CA LEU A 348 16.54 -26.02 30.00
C LEU A 348 17.63 -25.49 30.94
N THR A 349 17.25 -24.97 32.10
CA THR A 349 18.16 -24.36 33.08
C THR A 349 18.32 -25.16 34.36
N SER A 350 17.42 -26.11 34.62
CA SER A 350 17.49 -27.01 35.76
C SER A 350 18.64 -28.00 35.61
N ASP A 351 19.36 -28.23 36.71
CA ASP A 351 20.38 -29.25 36.79
C ASP A 351 19.75 -30.54 37.36
N PRO A 352 19.53 -31.59 36.54
CA PRO A 352 18.97 -32.84 37.04
C PRO A 352 19.95 -33.62 37.93
N GLY A 353 21.23 -33.22 37.98
CA GLY A 353 22.31 -33.93 38.65
C GLY A 353 23.14 -33.07 39.58
N GLY A 354 22.56 -32.71 40.73
CA GLY A 354 23.29 -32.28 41.93
C GLY A 354 23.02 -33.24 43.06
#